data_AF-A0A560J7S8-F1
#
_entry.id   AF-A0A560J7S8-F1
#
_cell.length_a   1.000
_cell.length_b   1.000
_cell.length_c   1.000
_cell.angle_alpha   90.00
_cell.angle_beta   90.00
_cell.angle_gamma   90.00
#
_symmetry.space_group_name_H-M   'P 1'
#
loop_
_entity.id
_entity.type
_entity.pdbx_description
1 polymer ?
#
loop_
_entity_poly.entity_id
_entity_poly.type
_entity_poly.pdbx_seq_one_letter_code
_entity_poly.pdbx_strand_id
1 'polypeptide(L)' 'MEQEFYLGLAQRVRVIAERADPFTRRRLLDLAKRYDAKGRPASRSGATERPLPTPRTTPPASIFSGPGEA' A
#
# COMPACT_ATOMS: atom_id res chain seq x y z
N MET A 1 18.48 5.02 16.19
CA MET A 1 19.52 4.56 15.25
C MET A 1 18.97 4.35 13.83
N GLU A 2 18.27 3.25 13.50
CA GLU A 2 17.87 3.01 12.08
C GLU A 2 16.85 4.04 11.55
N GLN A 3 15.94 4.50 12.41
CA GLN A 3 14.94 5.52 12.07
C GLN A 3 15.59 6.84 11.67
N GLU A 4 16.56 7.31 12.47
CA GLU A 4 17.31 8.55 12.22
C GLU A 4 18.17 8.46 10.96
N PHE A 5 18.69 7.26 10.66
CA PHE A 5 19.40 6.99 9.41
C PHE A 5 18.49 7.21 8.19
N TYR A 6 17.28 6.63 8.18
CA TYR A 6 16.35 6.84 7.07
C TYR A 6 15.84 8.27 6.96
N LEU A 7 15.59 8.94 8.09
CA LEU A 7 15.20 10.36 8.08
C LEU A 7 16.32 11.24 7.51
N GLY A 8 17.57 11.01 7.92
CA GLY A 8 18.73 11.71 7.38
C GLY A 8 18.95 11.44 5.88
N LEU A 9 18.72 10.21 5.43
CA LEU A 9 18.80 9.86 4.01
C LEU A 9 17.69 10.53 3.20
N ALA A 10 16.45 10.55 3.71
CA ALA A 10 15.33 11.24 3.07
C ALA A 10 15.62 12.74 2.87
N GLN A 11 16.21 13.40 3.89
CA GLN A 11 16.60 14.80 3.79
C GLN A 11 17.68 15.02 2.74
N ARG A 12 18.76 14.22 2.71
CA ARG A 12 19.82 14.34 1.69
C ARG A 12 19.28 14.16 0.28
N VAL A 13 18.41 13.18 0.07
CA VAL A 13 17.79 12.91 -1.23
C VAL A 13 16.92 14.10 -1.69
N ARG A 14 16.21 14.77 -0.78
CA ARG A 14 15.46 16.01 -1.11
C ARG A 14 16.39 17.12 -1.60
N VAL A 15 17.51 17.34 -0.93
CA VAL A 15 18.52 18.36 -1.33
C VAL A 15 19.09 18.06 -2.73
N ILE A 16 19.37 16.78 -3.03
CA ILE A 16 19.82 16.38 -4.38
C ILE A 16 18.72 16.62 -5.42
N ALA A 17 17.47 16.31 -5.08
CA ALA A 17 16.33 16.49 -5.97
C ALA A 17 16.10 17.95 -6.36
N GLU A 18 16.47 18.91 -5.52
CA GLU A 18 16.34 20.35 -5.84
C GLU A 18 17.19 20.77 -7.04
N ARG A 19 18.34 20.11 -7.25
CA ARG A 19 19.31 20.41 -8.31
C ARG A 19 19.22 19.45 -9.51
N ALA A 20 18.37 18.43 -9.42
CA ALA A 20 18.21 17.42 -10.47
C ALA A 20 17.31 17.91 -11.61
N ASP A 21 17.44 17.29 -12.78
CA ASP A 21 16.50 17.45 -13.88
C ASP A 21 15.06 17.03 -13.45
N PRO A 22 14.01 17.48 -14.15
CA PRO A 22 12.63 17.22 -13.73
C PRO A 22 12.27 15.73 -13.57
N PHE A 23 12.83 14.86 -14.42
CA PHE A 23 12.55 13.42 -14.36
C PHE A 23 13.21 12.78 -13.15
N THR A 24 14.50 13.05 -12.95
CA THR A 24 15.28 12.56 -11.81
C THR A 24 14.77 13.14 -10.50
N ARG A 25 14.42 14.43 -10.47
CA ARG A 25 13.80 15.10 -9.31
C ARG A 25 12.57 14.35 -8.84
N ARG A 26 11.65 14.02 -9.74
CA ARG A 26 10.43 13.27 -9.40
C ARG A 26 10.77 11.91 -8.79
N ARG A 27 11.73 11.19 -9.38
CA ARG A 27 12.17 9.88 -8.89
C ARG A 27 12.85 9.95 -7.52
N LEU A 28 13.69 10.97 -7.29
CA LEU A 28 14.34 11.21 -6.00
C LEU A 28 13.34 11.61 -4.91
N LEU A 29 12.35 12.44 -5.23
CA LEU A 29 11.30 12.80 -4.27
C LEU A 29 10.48 11.57 -3.85
N ASP A 30 10.15 10.67 -4.78
CA ASP A 30 9.47 9.42 -4.42
C ASP A 30 10.36 8.48 -3.59
N LEU A 31 11.67 8.45 -3.85
CA LEU A 31 12.62 7.72 -3.02
C LEU A 31 12.69 8.29 -1.59
N ALA A 32 12.74 9.62 -1.45
CA ALA A 32 12.74 10.28 -0.14
C ALA A 32 11.47 9.98 0.67
N LYS A 33 10.29 9.92 0.02
CA LYS A 33 9.03 9.51 0.68
C LYS A 33 9.09 8.08 1.22
N ARG A 34 9.71 7.15 0.48
CA ARG A 34 9.86 5.76 0.93
C ARG A 34 10.79 5.66 2.14
N TYR A 35 11.86 6.43 2.17
CA TYR A 35 12.73 6.49 3.35
C TYR A 35 12.04 7.14 4.55
N ASP A 36 11.27 8.21 4.36
CA ASP A 36 10.46 8.83 5.42
C ASP A 36 9.48 7.81 6.02
N ALA A 37 8.80 7.03 5.18
CA ALA A 37 7.89 5.97 5.63
C ALA A 37 8.60 4.84 6.40
N LYS A 38 9.81 4.45 5.97
CA LYS A 38 10.61 3.41 6.63
C LYS A 38 11.24 3.89 7.95
N GLY A 39 11.55 5.18 8.04
CA GLY A 39 12.09 5.81 9.25
C GLY A 39 11.05 6.10 10.32
N ARG A 40 9.75 5.96 10.02
CA ARG A 40 8.68 6.10 11.01
C ARG A 40 8.33 4.74 11.59
N PRO A 41 8.23 4.60 12.92
CA PRO A 41 7.75 3.36 13.53
C PRO A 41 6.35 3.04 13.01
N ALA A 42 6.10 1.76 12.76
CA ALA A 42 5.00 1.19 11.96
C ALA A 42 3.56 1.53 12.39
N SER A 43 3.34 2.48 13.30
CA SER A 43 2.02 2.88 13.77
C SER A 43 1.21 3.70 12.75
N ARG A 44 1.76 4.07 11.58
CA ARG A 44 1.05 4.92 10.60
C ARG A 44 1.18 4.54 9.13
N SER A 45 1.82 3.42 8.80
CA SER A 45 1.73 2.91 7.43
C SER A 45 0.57 1.94 7.36
N GLY A 46 -0.65 2.50 7.39
CA GLY A 46 -1.85 1.79 6.97
C GLY A 46 -1.54 1.14 5.64
N ALA A 47 -1.45 -0.18 5.68
CA ALA A 47 -1.25 -0.98 4.50
C ALA A 47 -2.23 -0.49 3.45
N THR A 48 -1.73 -0.26 2.24
CA THR A 48 -2.50 -0.53 1.04
C THR A 48 -2.84 -2.03 1.00
N GLU A 49 -3.54 -2.54 2.01
CA GLU A 49 -4.38 -3.71 1.89
C GLU A 49 -5.60 -3.23 1.14
N ARG A 50 -5.52 -3.37 -0.18
CA ARG A 50 -6.74 -3.49 -0.96
C ARG A 50 -7.53 -4.64 -0.32
N PRO A 51 -8.73 -4.42 0.24
CA PRO A 51 -9.51 -5.52 0.75
C PRO A 51 -9.75 -6.48 -0.42
N LEU A 52 -9.26 -7.70 -0.29
CA LEU A 52 -9.59 -8.79 -1.21
C LEU A 52 -11.12 -8.87 -1.26
N PRO A 53 -11.75 -8.90 -2.46
CA PRO A 53 -13.19 -9.09 -2.53
C PRO A 53 -13.51 -10.42 -1.86
N THR A 54 -14.33 -10.37 -0.81
CA THR A 54 -14.83 -11.57 -0.15
C THR A 54 -15.53 -12.44 -1.21
N PRO A 55 -15.17 -13.73 -1.36
CA PRO A 55 -15.95 -14.61 -2.22
C PRO A 55 -17.34 -14.70 -1.58
N ARG A 56 -18.35 -14.19 -2.29
CA ARG A 56 -19.76 -14.38 -1.94
C ARG A 56 -20.08 -15.86 -2.06
N THR A 57 -19.80 -16.62 -1.01
CA THR A 57 -20.43 -17.92 -0.77
C THR A 57 -21.90 -17.63 -0.49
N THR A 58 -22.68 -17.69 -1.56
CA THR A 58 -24.13 -17.82 -1.47
C THR A 58 -24.38 -19.26 -1.85
N PRO A 59 -24.73 -20.17 -0.93
CA PRO A 59 -25.19 -21.48 -1.34
C PRO A 59 -26.46 -21.29 -2.17
N PRO A 60 -26.62 -21.96 -3.33
CA PRO A 60 -27.93 -22.00 -3.97
C PRO A 60 -28.88 -22.68 -2.98
N ALA A 61 -29.90 -21.92 -2.57
CA ALA A 61 -30.98 -22.46 -1.77
C ALA A 61 -31.55 -23.69 -2.49
N SER A 62 -31.43 -24.84 -1.84
CA SER A 62 -32.17 -26.04 -2.16
C SER A 62 -33.66 -25.70 -2.07
N ILE A 63 -34.29 -25.46 -3.21
CA ILE A 63 -35.74 -25.29 -3.29
C ILE A 63 -36.21 -25.89 -4.62
N PHE A 64 -36.39 -27.21 -4.66
CA PHE A 64 -37.60 -27.78 -5.24
C PHE A 64 -37.78 -29.23 -4.78
N SER A 65 -38.51 -29.42 -3.70
CA SER A 65 -39.34 -30.61 -3.52
C SER A 65 -40.72 -30.27 -4.10
N GLY A 66 -41.17 -31.08 -5.05
CA GLY A 66 -42.52 -31.06 -5.62
C GLY A 66 -42.97 -32.51 -5.90
N PRO A 67 -44.16 -32.94 -5.44
CA PRO A 67 -44.58 -34.33 -5.41
C PRO A 67 -45.48 -34.74 -6.61
N GLY A 68 -45.56 -36.05 -6.87
CA GLY A 68 -46.83 -36.72 -7.24
C GLY A 68 -47.20 -36.88 -8.73
N GLU A 69 -47.46 -38.15 -9.09
CA GLU A 69 -48.41 -38.68 -10.09
C GLU A 69 -48.23 -38.27 -11.59
N ALA A 70 -48.41 -39.15 -12.58
CA ALA A 70 -48.99 -40.50 -12.68
C ALA A 70 -48.32 -41.30 -13.81
#